data_AF-A0A918EBL0-F1
#
_entry.id   AF-A0A918EBL0-F1
#
_cell.length_a   1.000
_cell.length_b   1.000
_cell.length_c   1.000
_cell.angle_alpha   90.00
_cell.angle_beta   90.00
_cell.angle_gamma   90.00
#
_symmetry.space_group_name_H-M   'P 1'
#
loop_
_entity.id
_entity.type
_entity.pdbx_description
1 polymer ?
#
loop_
_entity_poly.entity_id
_entity_poly.type
_entity_poly.pdbx_seq_one_letter_code
_entity_poly.pdbx_strand_id
1 'polypeptide(L)'
;MEILGLSLPRPITFAEAQEVIDEDGHGEPGSRDHLSRVFVTPEVDGWTLVIGAWCDPFDGERREDVLRLCRALSARYGGAQAYYYGAQGDGSAWLVAENGCAVRRYAATGEPDDKSLTLGNPLPYEQVRLLELGLSVDGDLRTASVEQIDEWTLAAFDMAPEIAAACGVSPFTLTHDTKVCGTGVLAITPEGAGRAFEDTEDC
;
A
#
# COMPACT_ATOMS: atom_id res chain seq x y z
N MET A 1 -13.76 -6.30 -6.74
CA MET A 1 -13.78 -7.61 -6.05
C MET A 1 -13.17 -8.71 -6.91
N GLU A 2 -13.70 -9.00 -8.10
CA GLU A 2 -13.21 -10.12 -8.95
C GLU A 2 -11.73 -10.02 -9.32
N ILE A 3 -11.23 -8.85 -9.75
CA ILE A 3 -9.80 -8.64 -10.08
C ILE A 3 -8.89 -8.90 -8.87
N LEU A 4 -9.38 -8.61 -7.67
CA LEU A 4 -8.64 -8.80 -6.42
C LEU A 4 -8.80 -10.24 -5.86
N GLY A 5 -9.66 -11.06 -6.45
CA GLY A 5 -9.97 -12.40 -5.94
C GLY A 5 -10.67 -12.42 -4.58
N LEU A 6 -11.23 -11.30 -4.13
CA LEU A 6 -11.86 -11.20 -2.81
C LEU A 6 -13.19 -11.98 -2.78
N SER A 7 -13.46 -12.63 -1.64
CA SER A 7 -14.63 -13.47 -1.44
C SER A 7 -15.34 -13.17 -0.11
N LEU A 8 -16.56 -13.71 0.06
CA LEU A 8 -17.37 -13.63 1.28
C LEU A 8 -17.49 -12.21 1.90
N PRO A 9 -17.90 -11.18 1.12
CA PRO A 9 -17.98 -9.82 1.65
C PRO A 9 -19.07 -9.71 2.71
N ARG A 10 -18.72 -9.13 3.87
CA ARG A 10 -19.64 -8.85 4.97
C ARG A 10 -19.61 -7.37 5.33
N PRO A 11 -20.76 -6.67 5.35
CA PRO A 11 -20.83 -5.28 5.80
C PRO A 11 -20.31 -5.11 7.24
N ILE A 12 -19.47 -4.10 7.45
CA ILE A 12 -18.95 -3.71 8.76
C ILE A 12 -18.79 -2.19 8.85
N THR A 13 -18.68 -1.68 10.08
CA THR A 13 -18.32 -0.29 10.36
C THR A 13 -16.81 -0.05 10.27
N PHE A 14 -16.39 1.21 10.17
CA PHE A 14 -14.97 1.58 10.25
C PHE A 14 -14.32 1.20 11.59
N ALA A 15 -15.06 1.29 12.70
CA ALA A 15 -14.56 0.91 14.02
C ALA A 15 -14.26 -0.59 14.10
N GLU A 16 -15.21 -1.42 13.65
CA GLU A 16 -15.01 -2.88 13.55
C GLU A 16 -13.88 -3.23 12.57
N ALA A 17 -13.75 -2.49 11.46
CA ALA A 17 -12.66 -2.70 10.51
C ALA A 17 -11.30 -2.43 11.13
N GLN A 18 -11.18 -1.36 11.91
CA GLN A 18 -9.96 -1.02 12.62
C GLN A 18 -9.53 -2.14 13.58
N GLU A 19 -10.46 -2.67 14.38
CA GLU A 19 -10.19 -3.77 15.32
C GLU A 19 -9.70 -5.02 14.59
N VAL A 20 -10.38 -5.41 13.50
CA VAL A 20 -10.03 -6.60 12.72
C VAL A 20 -8.67 -6.47 12.03
N ILE A 21 -8.38 -5.31 11.43
CA ILE A 21 -7.12 -5.10 10.71
C ILE A 21 -5.94 -4.94 11.68
N ASP A 22 -6.15 -4.32 12.84
CA ASP A 22 -5.13 -4.28 13.89
C ASP A 22 -4.82 -5.69 14.39
N GLU A 23 -5.83 -6.51 14.69
CA GLU A 23 -5.66 -7.91 15.09
C GLU A 23 -4.90 -8.72 14.02
N ASP A 24 -5.29 -8.61 12.74
CA ASP A 24 -4.60 -9.28 11.63
C ASP A 24 -3.13 -8.82 11.52
N GLY A 25 -2.86 -7.53 11.74
CA GLY A 25 -1.50 -6.98 11.72
C GLY A 25 -0.57 -7.53 12.80
N HIS A 26 -1.10 -8.02 13.93
CA HIS A 26 -0.34 -8.62 15.03
C HIS A 26 -0.30 -10.15 15.00
N GLY A 27 -0.65 -10.77 13.87
CA GLY A 27 -0.70 -12.22 13.71
C GLY A 27 0.59 -12.96 14.12
N GLU A 28 0.46 -14.24 14.48
CA GLU A 28 1.61 -15.04 14.95
C GLU A 28 2.74 -15.09 13.91
N PRO A 29 4.02 -14.96 14.33
CA PRO A 29 5.16 -15.08 13.43
C PRO A 29 5.15 -16.40 12.65
N GLY A 30 5.19 -16.32 11.32
CA GLY A 30 5.11 -17.48 10.43
C GLY A 30 3.69 -17.94 10.08
N SER A 31 2.66 -17.33 10.68
CA SER A 31 1.28 -17.48 10.21
C SER A 31 0.98 -16.50 9.08
N ARG A 32 0.24 -16.97 8.07
CA ARG A 32 -0.29 -16.13 6.97
C ARG A 32 -1.62 -15.47 7.34
N ASP A 33 -2.03 -15.53 8.60
CA ASP A 33 -3.33 -14.99 9.06
C ASP A 33 -3.45 -13.49 8.80
N HIS A 34 -2.34 -12.76 8.94
CA HIS A 34 -2.24 -11.33 8.62
C HIS A 34 -2.61 -10.99 7.16
N LEU A 35 -2.56 -11.96 6.24
CA LEU A 35 -2.94 -11.80 4.83
C LEU A 35 -4.39 -12.22 4.55
N SER A 36 -5.12 -12.76 5.52
CA SER A 36 -6.38 -13.49 5.27
C SER A 36 -7.57 -12.60 4.93
N ARG A 37 -7.55 -11.35 5.40
CA ARG A 37 -8.69 -10.45 5.29
C ARG A 37 -8.24 -9.06 4.88
N VAL A 38 -9.14 -8.37 4.20
CA VAL A 38 -9.00 -6.95 3.92
C VAL A 38 -10.32 -6.25 4.18
N PHE A 39 -10.23 -5.00 4.62
CA PHE A 39 -11.36 -4.09 4.63
C PHE A 39 -11.38 -3.30 3.32
N VAL A 40 -12.52 -3.36 2.62
CA VAL A 40 -12.78 -2.53 1.45
C VAL A 40 -13.72 -1.42 1.88
N THR A 41 -13.27 -0.17 1.73
CA THR A 41 -14.08 0.99 2.13
C THR A 41 -15.30 1.14 1.21
N PRO A 42 -16.34 1.88 1.63
CA PRO A 42 -17.18 2.58 0.66
C PRO A 42 -16.33 3.48 -0.27
N GLU A 43 -16.94 4.06 -1.30
CA GLU A 43 -16.24 5.12 -2.05
C GLU A 43 -15.98 6.31 -1.13
N VAL A 44 -14.74 6.79 -1.11
CA VAL A 44 -14.24 7.92 -0.33
C VAL A 44 -13.57 8.89 -1.30
N ASP A 45 -14.20 10.05 -1.54
CA ASP A 45 -13.75 11.06 -2.51
C ASP A 45 -13.36 10.48 -3.89
N GLY A 46 -14.17 9.56 -4.41
CA GLY A 46 -13.96 8.90 -5.71
C GLY A 46 -12.99 7.72 -5.69
N TRP A 47 -12.41 7.38 -4.54
CA TRP A 47 -11.51 6.24 -4.36
C TRP A 47 -12.17 5.12 -3.55
N THR A 48 -11.80 3.88 -3.82
CA THR A 48 -12.11 2.73 -2.95
C THR A 48 -10.80 2.24 -2.38
N LEU A 49 -10.64 2.30 -1.06
CA LEU A 49 -9.45 1.84 -0.36
C LEU A 49 -9.62 0.36 -0.01
N VAL A 50 -8.52 -0.38 -0.12
CA VAL A 50 -8.41 -1.77 0.35
C VAL A 50 -7.31 -1.78 1.41
N ILE A 51 -7.66 -2.16 2.63
CA ILE A 51 -6.83 -2.00 3.82
C ILE A 51 -6.55 -3.37 4.41
N GLY A 52 -5.27 -3.67 4.63
CA GLY A 52 -4.75 -4.91 5.20
C GLY A 52 -3.36 -5.24 4.67
N ALA A 53 -2.58 -6.07 5.38
CA ALA A 53 -1.20 -6.42 5.01
C ALA A 53 -1.10 -7.10 3.62
N TRP A 54 -2.19 -7.70 3.16
CA TRP A 54 -2.32 -8.26 1.81
C TRP A 54 -2.03 -7.26 0.66
N CYS A 55 -2.19 -5.97 0.93
CA CYS A 55 -1.96 -4.87 -0.02
C CYS A 55 -0.53 -4.34 -0.02
N ASP A 56 0.37 -4.87 0.82
CA ASP A 56 1.71 -4.35 1.01
C ASP A 56 2.57 -4.46 -0.28
N PRO A 57 3.04 -3.34 -0.87
CA PRO A 57 3.87 -3.35 -2.08
C PRO A 57 5.34 -3.71 -1.83
N PHE A 58 5.77 -3.82 -0.57
CA PHE A 58 7.12 -4.15 -0.12
C PHE A 58 7.27 -5.60 0.34
N ASP A 59 6.20 -6.19 0.90
CA ASP A 59 6.20 -7.55 1.44
C ASP A 59 6.84 -8.57 0.46
N GLY A 60 7.71 -9.42 1.01
CA GLY A 60 8.57 -10.31 0.25
C GLY A 60 7.80 -11.29 -0.62
N GLU A 61 6.64 -11.75 -0.16
CA GLU A 61 5.80 -12.74 -0.84
C GLU A 61 4.77 -12.09 -1.76
N ARG A 62 4.38 -10.84 -1.49
CA ARG A 62 3.25 -10.17 -2.14
C ARG A 62 3.64 -9.08 -3.12
N ARG A 63 4.83 -8.47 -3.02
CA ARG A 63 5.25 -7.31 -3.82
C ARG A 63 5.03 -7.43 -5.33
N GLU A 64 5.28 -8.62 -5.90
CA GLU A 64 5.07 -8.86 -7.34
C GLU A 64 3.59 -9.07 -7.70
N ASP A 65 2.80 -9.61 -6.78
CA ASP A 65 1.35 -9.79 -6.94
C ASP A 65 0.63 -8.45 -6.84
N VAL A 66 1.01 -7.63 -5.86
CA VAL A 66 0.52 -6.24 -5.70
C VAL A 66 0.89 -5.41 -6.94
N LEU A 67 2.10 -5.55 -7.49
CA LEU A 67 2.48 -4.91 -8.75
C LEU A 67 1.55 -5.30 -9.91
N ARG A 68 1.24 -6.59 -10.07
CA ARG A 68 0.31 -7.07 -11.11
C ARG A 68 -1.11 -6.55 -10.88
N LEU A 69 -1.59 -6.55 -9.63
CA LEU A 69 -2.92 -6.06 -9.28
C LEU A 69 -3.06 -4.57 -9.56
N CYS A 70 -2.10 -3.73 -9.18
CA CYS A 70 -2.13 -2.30 -9.49
C CYS A 70 -2.14 -2.04 -11.00
N ARG A 71 -1.39 -2.80 -11.81
CA ARG A 71 -1.47 -2.71 -13.27
C ARG A 71 -2.86 -3.11 -13.79
N ALA A 72 -3.42 -4.23 -13.33
CA ALA A 72 -4.74 -4.68 -13.77
C ALA A 72 -5.85 -3.69 -13.39
N LEU A 73 -5.81 -3.15 -12.16
CA LEU A 73 -6.77 -2.17 -11.67
C LEU A 73 -6.64 -0.83 -12.40
N SER A 74 -5.42 -0.31 -12.58
CA SER A 74 -5.20 0.94 -13.29
C SER A 74 -5.57 0.84 -14.77
N ALA A 75 -5.41 -0.32 -15.41
CA ALA A 75 -5.89 -0.55 -16.79
C ALA A 75 -7.42 -0.42 -16.90
N ARG A 76 -8.14 -0.81 -15.84
CA ARG A 76 -9.62 -0.79 -15.81
C ARG A 76 -10.19 0.55 -15.34
N TYR A 77 -9.56 1.17 -14.35
CA TYR A 77 -10.10 2.33 -13.63
C TYR A 77 -9.30 3.61 -13.85
N GLY A 78 -8.25 3.58 -14.68
CA GLY A 78 -7.36 4.71 -14.97
C GLY A 78 -6.20 4.84 -13.98
N GLY A 79 -6.42 4.57 -12.68
CA GLY A 79 -5.40 4.63 -11.64
C GLY A 79 -5.54 3.55 -10.58
N ALA A 80 -4.40 3.12 -10.02
CA ALA A 80 -4.35 2.24 -8.86
C ALA A 80 -3.03 2.44 -8.10
N GLN A 81 -3.10 2.42 -6.78
CA GLN A 81 -1.98 2.73 -5.90
C GLN A 81 -1.96 1.75 -4.73
N ALA A 82 -0.78 1.45 -4.19
CA ALA A 82 -0.59 0.63 -3.00
C ALA A 82 0.49 1.25 -2.11
N TYR A 83 0.32 1.12 -0.80
CA TYR A 83 1.14 1.81 0.19
C TYR A 83 1.43 0.88 1.38
N TYR A 84 2.62 1.05 1.95
CA TYR A 84 3.01 0.57 3.27
C TYR A 84 3.48 1.76 4.09
N TYR A 85 3.09 1.80 5.37
CA TYR A 85 3.56 2.79 6.33
C TYR A 85 3.70 2.15 7.72
N GLY A 86 4.92 2.11 8.23
CA GLY A 86 5.23 1.63 9.57
C GLY A 86 5.21 2.76 10.58
N ALA A 87 4.09 2.94 11.29
CA ALA A 87 3.89 4.03 12.25
C ALA A 87 4.89 4.05 13.44
N GLN A 88 5.67 2.98 13.63
CA GLN A 88 6.73 2.90 14.66
C GLN A 88 8.11 3.27 14.11
N GLY A 89 8.18 3.81 12.89
CA GLY A 89 9.44 4.16 12.22
C GLY A 89 10.03 3.03 11.38
N ASP A 90 9.21 2.05 10.99
CA ASP A 90 9.63 0.92 10.14
C ASP A 90 9.71 1.32 8.64
N GLY A 91 9.36 2.57 8.34
CA GLY A 91 9.52 3.19 7.04
C GLY A 91 8.27 3.19 6.18
N SER A 92 8.46 3.40 4.88
CA SER A 92 7.39 3.59 3.91
C SER A 92 7.70 2.86 2.61
N ALA A 93 6.65 2.44 1.91
CA ALA A 93 6.74 2.05 0.52
C ALA A 93 5.51 2.48 -0.25
N TRP A 94 5.68 2.74 -1.55
CA TRP A 94 4.59 3.10 -2.44
C TRP A 94 4.76 2.50 -3.83
N LEU A 95 3.62 2.20 -4.43
CA LEU A 95 3.48 1.77 -5.80
C LEU A 95 2.34 2.57 -6.44
N VAL A 96 2.64 3.24 -7.55
CA VAL A 96 1.66 4.02 -8.32
C VAL A 96 1.60 3.47 -9.74
N ALA A 97 0.40 3.16 -10.21
CA ALA A 97 0.14 2.69 -11.56
C ALA A 97 -0.99 3.49 -12.23
N GLU A 98 -0.82 3.75 -13.51
CA GLU A 98 -1.74 4.51 -14.36
C GLU A 98 -1.94 3.80 -15.68
N ASN A 99 -3.19 3.68 -16.12
CA ASN A 99 -3.56 3.12 -17.43
C ASN A 99 -2.89 1.77 -17.77
N GLY A 100 -2.70 0.90 -16.78
CA GLY A 100 -2.10 -0.43 -16.96
C GLY A 100 -0.59 -0.50 -16.77
N CYS A 101 0.07 0.63 -16.52
CA CYS A 101 1.51 0.74 -16.38
C CYS A 101 1.90 1.15 -14.96
N ALA A 102 2.89 0.48 -14.36
CA ALA A 102 3.48 0.97 -13.12
C ALA A 102 4.37 2.18 -13.43
N VAL A 103 4.07 3.32 -12.81
CA VAL A 103 4.75 4.60 -13.01
C VAL A 103 5.89 4.76 -12.01
N ARG A 104 5.66 4.36 -10.75
CA ARG A 104 6.65 4.44 -9.68
C ARG A 104 6.48 3.27 -8.72
N ARG A 105 7.57 2.62 -8.32
CA ARG A 105 7.67 1.80 -7.11
C ARG A 105 8.88 2.29 -6.33
N TYR A 106 8.73 2.46 -5.02
CA TYR A 106 9.82 2.87 -4.15
C TYR A 106 9.58 2.37 -2.72
N ALA A 107 10.67 2.06 -2.03
CA ALA A 107 10.66 1.62 -0.64
C ALA A 107 11.81 2.33 0.11
N ALA A 108 11.52 2.73 1.34
CA ALA A 108 12.45 3.28 2.31
C ALA A 108 12.07 2.71 3.68
N THR A 109 12.49 1.47 3.90
CA THR A 109 12.30 0.68 5.14
C THR A 109 13.63 0.48 5.88
N GLY A 110 14.76 0.78 5.22
CA GLY A 110 16.10 0.50 5.74
C GLY A 110 16.60 -0.90 5.40
N GLU A 111 15.77 -1.71 4.76
CA GLU A 111 16.14 -3.05 4.31
C GLU A 111 17.06 -3.02 3.08
N PRO A 112 17.98 -4.00 2.93
CA PRO A 112 18.90 -4.05 1.79
C PRO A 112 18.20 -4.07 0.42
N ASP A 113 17.00 -4.65 0.37
CA ASP A 113 16.23 -4.85 -0.85
C ASP A 113 15.54 -3.57 -1.37
N ASP A 114 15.43 -2.50 -0.57
CA ASP A 114 14.73 -1.25 -0.92
C ASP A 114 15.13 -0.73 -2.30
N LYS A 115 16.44 -0.66 -2.55
CA LYS A 115 17.01 -0.15 -3.81
C LYS A 115 16.65 -1.03 -5.00
N SER A 116 16.55 -2.34 -4.81
CA SER A 116 16.23 -3.30 -5.87
C SER A 116 14.77 -3.20 -6.34
N LEU A 117 13.89 -2.70 -5.48
CA LEU A 117 12.47 -2.54 -5.77
C LEU A 117 12.15 -1.25 -6.52
N THR A 118 13.10 -0.31 -6.59
CA THR A 118 12.88 0.98 -7.23
C THR A 118 12.54 0.81 -8.72
N LEU A 119 11.42 1.39 -9.13
CA LEU A 119 10.95 1.42 -10.51
C LEU A 119 10.48 2.83 -10.87
N GLY A 120 10.80 3.28 -12.08
CA GLY A 120 10.33 4.56 -12.61
C GLY A 120 10.99 5.78 -11.96
N ASN A 121 10.65 6.96 -12.47
CA ASN A 121 11.20 8.23 -12.00
C ASN A 121 10.44 8.72 -10.75
N PRO A 122 11.08 9.53 -9.89
CA PRO A 122 10.40 10.14 -8.74
C PRO A 122 9.11 10.86 -9.14
N LEU A 123 8.06 10.70 -8.33
CA LEU A 123 6.78 11.40 -8.49
C LEU A 123 6.93 12.91 -8.25
N PRO A 124 5.99 13.76 -8.71
CA PRO A 124 6.09 15.22 -8.51
C PRO A 124 6.33 15.64 -7.05
N TYR A 125 5.71 14.97 -6.08
CA TYR A 125 5.94 15.23 -4.66
C TYR A 125 7.37 14.87 -4.23
N GLU A 126 7.88 13.69 -4.65
CA GLU A 126 9.27 13.28 -4.42
C GLU A 126 10.26 14.30 -5.04
N GLN A 127 9.98 14.79 -6.25
CA GLN A 127 10.83 15.77 -6.94
C GLN A 127 10.94 17.09 -6.17
N VAL A 128 9.83 17.59 -5.62
CA VAL A 128 9.84 18.77 -4.75
C VAL A 128 10.72 18.52 -3.53
N ARG A 129 10.56 17.36 -2.88
CA ARG A 129 11.35 17.02 -1.69
C ARG A 129 12.84 16.85 -2.00
N LEU A 130 13.18 16.23 -3.14
CA LEU A 130 14.56 16.11 -3.61
C LEU A 130 15.19 17.50 -3.81
N LEU A 131 14.48 18.44 -4.44
CA LEU A 131 14.98 19.80 -4.62
C LEU A 131 15.23 20.54 -3.30
N GLU A 132 14.35 20.38 -2.31
CA GLU A 132 14.52 20.98 -0.98
C GLU A 132 15.80 20.50 -0.28
N LEU A 133 16.21 19.26 -0.54
CA LEU A 133 17.45 18.65 -0.02
C LEU A 133 18.67 18.91 -0.93
N GLY A 134 18.53 19.72 -1.98
CA GLY A 134 19.58 19.98 -2.96
C GLY A 134 19.99 18.74 -3.76
N LEU A 135 19.08 17.78 -3.91
CA LEU A 135 19.25 16.56 -4.70
C LEU A 135 18.69 16.72 -6.11
N SER A 136 19.10 15.81 -7.00
CA SER A 136 18.59 15.78 -8.37
C SER A 136 17.13 15.30 -8.39
N VAL A 137 16.28 15.98 -9.17
CA VAL A 137 14.85 15.64 -9.34
C VAL A 137 14.61 14.28 -9.99
N ASP A 138 15.59 13.76 -10.73
CA ASP A 138 15.50 12.42 -11.32
C ASP A 138 15.80 11.30 -10.31
N GLY A 139 16.19 11.66 -9.07
CA GLY A 139 16.56 10.71 -8.04
C GLY A 139 17.95 10.10 -8.24
N ASP A 140 18.79 10.63 -9.14
CA ASP A 140 20.19 10.21 -9.25
C ASP A 140 20.99 10.74 -8.07
N LEU A 141 21.34 9.83 -7.14
CA LEU A 141 22.11 10.14 -5.94
C LEU A 141 23.62 9.97 -6.12
N ARG A 142 24.14 9.70 -7.33
CA ARG A 142 25.58 9.45 -7.55
C ARG A 142 26.49 10.62 -7.16
N THR A 143 25.98 11.83 -7.26
CA THR A 143 26.70 13.07 -6.91
C THR A 143 26.31 13.60 -5.53
N ALA A 144 25.35 12.96 -4.86
CA ALA A 144 24.89 13.36 -3.54
C ALA A 144 25.95 13.04 -2.47
N SER A 145 26.04 13.90 -1.46
CA SER A 145 26.80 13.61 -0.24
C SER A 145 26.09 12.54 0.61
N VAL A 146 26.83 11.90 1.52
CA VAL A 146 26.26 10.94 2.48
C VAL A 146 25.15 11.59 3.32
N GLU A 147 25.38 12.82 3.78
CA GLU A 147 24.40 13.59 4.57
C GLU A 147 23.09 13.80 3.80
N GLN A 148 23.16 14.18 2.52
CA GLN A 148 21.94 14.33 1.70
C GLN A 148 21.22 13.00 1.45
N ILE A 149 21.97 11.89 1.32
CA ILE A 149 21.37 10.56 1.16
C ILE A 149 20.67 10.14 2.46
N ASP A 150 21.27 10.43 3.61
CA ASP A 150 20.68 10.14 4.93
C ASP A 150 19.44 10.99 5.16
N GLU A 151 19.47 12.29 4.83
CA GLU A 151 18.31 13.18 4.90
C GLU A 151 17.16 12.74 3.97
N TRP A 152 17.49 12.32 2.75
CA TRP A 152 16.49 11.75 1.83
C TRP A 152 15.89 10.46 2.37
N THR A 153 16.72 9.57 2.91
CA THR A 153 16.27 8.31 3.50
C THR A 153 15.31 8.60 4.65
N LEU A 154 15.67 9.49 5.57
CA LEU A 154 14.82 9.89 6.68
C LEU A 154 13.52 10.54 6.20
N ALA A 155 13.57 11.40 5.18
CA ALA A 155 12.37 12.00 4.62
C ALA A 155 11.46 10.96 3.94
N ALA A 156 12.05 9.97 3.27
CA ALA A 156 11.31 8.92 2.57
C ALA A 156 10.66 7.91 3.52
N PHE A 157 11.23 7.70 4.71
CA PHE A 157 10.70 6.80 5.74
C PHE A 157 9.25 7.12 6.13
N ASP A 158 8.87 8.40 6.12
CA ASP A 158 7.52 8.83 6.49
C ASP A 158 6.64 9.22 5.31
N MET A 159 7.07 9.02 4.06
CA MET A 159 6.49 9.70 2.89
C MET A 159 5.24 9.04 2.29
N ALA A 160 4.92 7.79 2.64
CA ALA A 160 3.78 7.09 2.02
C ALA A 160 2.44 7.84 2.17
N PRO A 161 2.06 8.38 3.36
CA PRO A 161 0.85 9.18 3.53
C PRO A 161 0.80 10.44 2.65
N GLU A 162 1.93 11.11 2.43
CA GLU A 162 2.03 12.32 1.62
C GLU A 162 1.93 12.01 0.12
N ILE A 163 2.54 10.91 -0.33
CA ILE A 163 2.35 10.42 -1.70
C ILE A 163 0.88 10.06 -1.94
N ALA A 164 0.23 9.36 -1.00
CA ALA A 164 -1.19 9.04 -1.09
C ALA A 164 -2.06 10.30 -1.18
N ALA A 165 -1.76 11.33 -0.39
CA ALA A 165 -2.46 12.61 -0.45
C ALA A 165 -2.22 13.37 -1.76
N ALA A 166 -0.99 13.33 -2.29
CA ALA A 166 -0.64 14.01 -3.53
C ALA A 166 -1.22 13.33 -4.78
N CYS A 167 -1.38 12.00 -4.76
CA CYS A 167 -1.83 11.22 -5.90
C CYS A 167 -3.32 10.84 -5.85
N GLY A 168 -4.00 11.03 -4.71
CA GLY A 168 -5.38 10.61 -4.52
C GLY A 168 -5.90 10.94 -3.13
N VAL A 169 -6.18 9.90 -2.34
CA VAL A 169 -6.72 10.02 -0.98
C VAL A 169 -5.77 9.34 -0.01
N SER A 170 -5.36 10.06 1.04
CA SER A 170 -4.64 9.49 2.17
C SER A 170 -5.61 9.12 3.30
N PRO A 171 -5.51 7.92 3.89
CA PRO A 171 -6.27 7.55 5.09
C PRO A 171 -6.07 8.53 6.26
N PHE A 172 -4.92 9.22 6.31
CA PHE A 172 -4.56 10.16 7.38
C PHE A 172 -5.23 11.53 7.23
N THR A 173 -5.80 11.84 6.06
CA THR A 173 -6.41 13.14 5.78
C THR A 173 -7.94 13.08 5.72
N LEU A 174 -8.54 11.93 6.06
CA LEU A 174 -9.99 11.77 6.07
C LEU A 174 -10.61 12.60 7.20
N THR A 175 -11.65 13.36 6.87
CA THR A 175 -12.36 14.20 7.83
C THR A 175 -13.87 13.98 7.75
N HIS A 176 -14.64 14.62 8.64
CA HIS A 176 -16.10 14.60 8.59
C HIS A 176 -16.69 15.21 7.30
N ASP A 177 -15.92 16.01 6.57
CA ASP A 177 -16.33 16.62 5.30
C ASP A 177 -16.02 15.74 4.08
N THR A 178 -15.25 14.66 4.25
CA THR A 178 -14.93 13.72 3.18
C THR A 178 -16.19 13.03 2.67
N LYS A 179 -16.38 13.02 1.34
CA LYS A 179 -17.57 12.40 0.75
C LYS A 179 -17.45 10.90 0.82
N VAL A 180 -18.46 10.26 1.39
CA VAL A 180 -18.54 8.80 1.50
C VAL A 180 -19.81 8.30 0.84
N CYS A 181 -19.70 7.31 -0.05
CA CYS A 181 -20.82 6.69 -0.76
C CYS A 181 -20.77 5.17 -0.72
N GLY A 182 -21.83 4.55 -0.21
CA GLY A 182 -21.98 3.09 -0.12
C GLY A 182 -21.66 2.53 1.26
N THR A 183 -21.29 1.25 1.30
CA THR A 183 -21.07 0.48 2.53
C THR A 183 -19.73 -0.23 2.46
N GLY A 184 -18.93 -0.10 3.53
CA GLY A 184 -17.67 -0.83 3.66
C GLY A 184 -17.90 -2.29 3.98
N VAL A 185 -16.97 -3.15 3.53
CA VAL A 185 -17.08 -4.60 3.70
C VAL A 185 -15.75 -5.21 4.13
N LEU A 186 -15.82 -6.18 5.03
CA LEU A 186 -14.72 -7.11 5.27
C LEU A 186 -14.81 -8.22 4.24
N ALA A 187 -13.70 -8.57 3.59
CA ALA A 187 -13.66 -9.64 2.61
C ALA A 187 -12.46 -10.56 2.86
N ILE A 188 -12.60 -11.82 2.45
CA ILE A 188 -11.56 -12.83 2.53
C ILE A 188 -10.70 -12.76 1.27
N THR A 189 -9.38 -12.79 1.45
CA THR A 189 -8.38 -12.81 0.37
C THR A 189 -8.21 -14.22 -0.18
N PRO A 190 -7.55 -14.40 -1.34
CA PRO A 190 -7.18 -15.74 -1.83
C PRO A 190 -6.38 -16.56 -0.79
N GLU A 191 -5.53 -15.92 -0.01
CA GLU A 191 -4.72 -16.52 1.05
C GLU A 191 -5.59 -17.01 2.22
N GLY A 192 -6.58 -16.20 2.63
CA GLY A 192 -7.53 -16.62 3.65
C GLY A 192 -8.50 -17.72 3.17
N ALA A 193 -8.81 -17.75 1.88
CA ALA A 193 -9.68 -18.76 1.29
C ALA A 193 -8.99 -20.14 1.17
N GLY A 194 -7.68 -20.18 0.94
CA GLY A 194 -6.90 -21.42 0.87
C GLY A 194 -6.97 -22.26 2.15
N ARG A 195 -7.04 -21.61 3.31
CA ARG A 195 -7.17 -22.28 4.62
C ARG A 195 -8.50 -23.00 4.84
N ALA A 196 -9.61 -22.48 4.29
CA ALA A 196 -10.93 -23.09 4.49
C ALA A 196 -11.03 -24.52 3.91
N PHE A 197 -10.10 -24.89 3.02
CA PHE A 197 -10.02 -26.22 2.42
C PHE A 197 -9.04 -27.16 3.16
N GLU A 198 -7.97 -26.65 3.77
CA GLU A 198 -7.00 -27.45 4.53
C GLU A 198 -7.60 -27.98 5.85
N ASP A 199 -8.49 -27.22 6.49
CA ASP A 199 -9.21 -27.67 7.71
C ASP A 199 -10.32 -28.72 7.43
N THR A 200 -10.57 -29.08 6.16
CA THR A 200 -11.60 -30.06 5.77
C THR A 200 -11.08 -31.42 5.29
N GLU A 201 -9.77 -31.62 5.21
CA GLU A 201 -9.19 -32.91 4.75
C GLU A 201 -8.92 -33.92 5.88
N ASP A 202 -9.16 -33.57 7.15
CA ASP A 202 -9.02 -34.45 8.32
C ASP A 202 -10.39 -34.92 8.90
N CYS A 203 -11.26 -35.49 8.05
CA CYS A 203 -12.47 -36.21 8.49
C CYS A 203 -12.69 -37.53 7.73
#